data_AF-A0A9N9CWN8-F1
#
_entry.id   AF-A0A9N9CWN8-F1
#
_cell.length_a   1.000
_cell.length_b   1.000
_cell.length_c   1.000
_cell.angle_alpha   90.00
_cell.angle_beta   90.00
_cell.angle_gamma   90.00
#
_symmetry.space_group_name_H-M   'P 1'
#
loop_
_entity.id
_entity.type
_entity.pdbx_description
1 polymer ?
#
loop_
_entity_poly.entity_id
_entity_poly.type
_entity_poly.pdbx_seq_one_letter_code
_entity_poly.pdbx_strand_id
1 'polypeptide(L)'
;MGKKELSAWIRSGVVEKNLKETFDSTLDALCDACPLRKSRESIYKSLHDLLYSDKTFRQSSLAHITMFGWLEDKKLSSSSSSSSQKQSKPFAVFKKTRFHSSAVGQHATVTNNRKDNTTARDSPPSIEQSFSFTKKEQGTIIEPFINLAERAVYDFLVNNEDIIPLEVVESFADKQRPPISKDFCNADLLCMLNFILENITIFSKKSAFHGQYKANPAELLIDFKKNVRNKLAHGIVVSGKGRWSDHALQHVSILACEVIICL
;
A
#
# COMPACT_ATOMS: atom_id res chain seq x y z
N MET A 1 -32.68 -9.97 -35.69
CA MET A 1 -33.59 -10.20 -34.54
C MET A 1 -32.89 -10.40 -33.19
N GLY A 2 -31.68 -10.97 -33.10
CA GLY A 2 -31.15 -11.46 -31.80
C GLY A 2 -30.48 -10.50 -30.78
N LYS A 3 -30.20 -9.23 -31.09
CA LYS A 3 -29.49 -8.34 -30.11
C LYS A 3 -30.38 -7.88 -28.95
N LYS A 4 -31.64 -7.54 -29.23
CA LYS A 4 -32.60 -7.10 -28.20
C LYS A 4 -32.95 -8.23 -27.23
N GLU A 5 -33.20 -9.43 -27.76
CA GLU A 5 -33.48 -10.64 -26.97
C GLU A 5 -32.30 -11.01 -26.05
N LEU A 6 -31.07 -10.96 -26.56
CA LEU A 6 -29.89 -11.25 -25.76
C LEU A 6 -29.68 -10.21 -24.65
N SER A 7 -29.92 -8.93 -24.95
CA SER A 7 -29.84 -7.88 -23.92
C SER A 7 -30.91 -8.01 -22.84
N ALA A 8 -32.13 -8.43 -23.21
CA ALA A 8 -33.21 -8.69 -22.26
C ALA A 8 -32.89 -9.92 -21.38
N TRP A 9 -32.30 -10.96 -21.97
CA TRP A 9 -31.84 -12.12 -21.23
C TRP A 9 -30.71 -11.78 -20.24
N ILE A 10 -29.71 -10.99 -20.64
CA ILE A 10 -28.66 -10.53 -19.72
C ILE A 10 -29.27 -9.72 -18.56
N ARG A 11 -30.26 -8.87 -18.84
CA ARG A 11 -30.99 -8.09 -17.82
C ARG A 11 -31.92 -8.91 -16.92
N SER A 12 -32.14 -10.20 -17.20
CA SER A 12 -33.05 -11.05 -16.42
C SER A 12 -32.51 -11.51 -15.06
N GLY A 13 -31.32 -11.04 -14.67
CA GLY A 13 -30.63 -11.48 -13.46
C GLY A 13 -29.80 -12.76 -13.66
N VAL A 14 -29.47 -13.10 -14.91
CA VAL A 14 -28.73 -14.32 -15.24
C VAL A 14 -27.24 -14.23 -14.87
N VAL A 15 -26.70 -13.00 -14.81
CA VAL A 15 -25.29 -12.75 -14.45
C VAL A 15 -25.06 -13.08 -12.98
N GLU A 16 -25.96 -12.67 -12.09
CA GLU A 16 -25.92 -12.95 -10.65
C GLU A 16 -25.97 -14.44 -10.37
N LYS A 17 -26.83 -15.18 -11.10
CA LYS A 17 -27.02 -16.62 -10.92
C LYS A 17 -25.84 -17.46 -11.39
N ASN A 18 -25.02 -16.91 -12.30
CA ASN A 18 -23.93 -17.65 -12.95
C ASN A 18 -22.55 -17.03 -12.68
N LEU A 19 -22.44 -16.09 -11.74
CA LEU A 19 -21.16 -15.49 -11.36
C LEU A 19 -20.22 -16.57 -10.80
N LYS A 20 -19.00 -16.60 -11.32
CA LYS A 20 -17.91 -17.49 -10.89
C LYS A 20 -16.75 -16.67 -10.33
N GLU A 21 -15.62 -17.33 -10.05
CA GLU A 21 -14.43 -16.68 -9.50
C GLU A 21 -13.69 -15.80 -10.52
N THR A 22 -13.87 -16.04 -11.82
CA THR A 22 -13.19 -15.29 -12.89
C THR A 22 -14.15 -14.85 -14.00
N PHE A 23 -13.74 -13.83 -14.77
CA PHE A 23 -14.51 -13.35 -15.92
C PHE A 23 -14.71 -14.43 -16.98
N ASP A 24 -13.66 -15.18 -17.32
CA ASP A 24 -13.74 -16.23 -18.34
C ASP A 24 -14.65 -17.37 -17.91
N SER A 25 -14.54 -17.85 -16.66
CA SER A 25 -15.42 -18.90 -16.13
C SER A 25 -16.87 -18.45 -16.00
N THR A 26 -17.11 -17.18 -15.66
CA THR A 26 -18.46 -16.59 -15.67
C THR A 26 -19.01 -16.51 -17.08
N LEU A 27 -18.19 -16.11 -18.06
CA LEU A 27 -18.61 -16.02 -19.45
C LEU A 27 -18.93 -17.42 -20.02
N ASP A 28 -18.16 -18.44 -19.67
CA ASP A 28 -18.40 -19.82 -20.07
C ASP A 28 -19.71 -20.34 -19.45
N ALA A 29 -19.95 -20.10 -18.16
CA ALA A 29 -21.22 -20.42 -17.50
C ALA A 29 -22.42 -19.71 -18.15
N LEU A 30 -22.25 -18.45 -18.58
CA LEU A 30 -23.27 -17.73 -19.35
C LEU A 30 -23.49 -18.32 -20.74
N CYS A 31 -22.45 -18.82 -21.41
CA CYS A 31 -22.60 -19.51 -22.69
C CYS A 31 -23.42 -20.79 -22.53
N ASP A 32 -23.10 -21.58 -21.51
CA ASP A 32 -23.78 -22.85 -21.20
C ASP A 32 -25.25 -22.63 -20.83
N ALA A 33 -25.53 -21.56 -20.06
CA ALA A 33 -26.88 -21.20 -19.64
C ALA A 33 -27.70 -20.46 -20.72
N CYS A 34 -27.10 -20.07 -21.86
CA CYS A 34 -27.78 -19.22 -22.84
C CYS A 34 -28.80 -20.00 -23.68
N PRO A 35 -30.12 -19.73 -23.55
CA PRO A 35 -31.14 -20.44 -24.30
C PRO A 35 -31.10 -20.10 -25.80
N LEU A 36 -30.49 -18.97 -26.16
CA LEU A 36 -30.40 -18.45 -27.52
C LEU A 36 -29.22 -19.04 -28.33
N ARG A 37 -28.46 -19.98 -27.75
CA ARG A 37 -27.29 -20.64 -28.35
C ARG A 37 -26.34 -19.65 -29.06
N LYS A 38 -26.05 -18.53 -28.39
CA LYS A 38 -25.17 -17.49 -28.93
C LYS A 38 -23.72 -17.87 -28.72
N SER A 39 -22.86 -17.42 -29.64
CA SER A 39 -21.42 -17.57 -29.46
C SER A 39 -20.96 -16.77 -28.25
N ARG A 40 -19.88 -17.25 -27.62
CA ARG A 40 -19.18 -16.59 -26.51
C ARG A 40 -18.88 -15.13 -26.80
N GLU A 41 -18.43 -14.84 -28.02
CA GLU A 41 -18.13 -13.48 -28.47
C GLU A 41 -19.37 -12.58 -28.56
N SER A 42 -20.52 -13.12 -29.00
CA SER A 42 -21.77 -12.36 -29.05
C SER A 42 -22.29 -12.02 -27.66
N ILE A 43 -22.14 -12.94 -26.69
CA ILE A 43 -22.50 -12.72 -25.29
C ILE A 43 -21.57 -11.68 -24.68
N TYR A 44 -20.26 -11.86 -24.84
CA TYR A 44 -19.23 -10.92 -24.39
C TYR A 44 -19.50 -9.50 -24.89
N LYS A 45 -19.70 -9.33 -26.20
CA LYS A 45 -19.90 -8.01 -26.82
C LYS A 45 -21.17 -7.35 -26.29
N SER A 46 -22.25 -8.11 -26.16
CA SER A 46 -23.52 -7.57 -25.66
C SER A 46 -23.44 -7.19 -24.18
N LEU A 47 -22.71 -7.97 -23.38
CA LEU A 47 -22.47 -7.69 -21.98
C LEU A 47 -21.58 -6.46 -21.80
N HIS A 48 -20.50 -6.36 -22.58
CA HIS A 48 -19.63 -5.19 -22.63
C HIS A 48 -20.42 -3.93 -23.00
N ASP A 49 -21.19 -3.98 -24.10
CA ASP A 49 -22.03 -2.85 -24.53
C ASP A 49 -23.00 -2.41 -23.43
N LEU A 50 -23.62 -3.36 -22.72
CA LEU A 50 -24.53 -3.07 -21.60
C LEU A 50 -23.82 -2.44 -20.40
N LEU A 51 -22.70 -3.00 -19.95
CA LEU A 51 -21.97 -2.51 -18.77
C LEU A 51 -21.38 -1.11 -18.99
N TYR A 52 -20.95 -0.80 -20.22
CA TYR A 52 -20.43 0.53 -20.57
C TYR A 52 -21.53 1.56 -20.85
N SER A 53 -22.63 1.15 -21.50
CA SER A 53 -23.68 2.09 -21.94
C SER A 53 -24.75 2.34 -20.88
N ASP A 54 -25.01 1.38 -19.99
CA ASP A 54 -26.08 1.48 -19.00
C ASP A 54 -25.52 1.50 -17.57
N LYS A 55 -25.40 2.71 -17.01
CA LYS A 55 -24.94 2.93 -15.63
C LYS A 55 -25.88 2.31 -14.60
N THR A 56 -27.19 2.30 -14.84
CA THR A 56 -28.17 1.76 -13.89
C THR A 56 -28.05 0.24 -13.79
N PHE A 57 -27.87 -0.43 -14.93
CA PHE A 57 -27.60 -1.87 -14.97
C PHE A 57 -26.27 -2.22 -14.27
N ARG A 58 -25.20 -1.47 -14.54
CA ARG A 58 -23.89 -1.70 -13.91
C ARG A 58 -23.91 -1.58 -12.38
N GLN A 59 -24.75 -0.70 -11.83
CA GLN A 59 -24.83 -0.45 -10.39
C GLN A 59 -25.95 -1.24 -9.68
N SER A 60 -26.72 -2.06 -10.41
CA SER A 60 -27.89 -2.73 -9.86
C SER A 60 -27.56 -3.92 -8.96
N SER A 61 -26.38 -4.52 -9.10
CA SER A 61 -25.97 -5.68 -8.31
C SER A 61 -24.45 -5.78 -8.18
N LEU A 62 -24.00 -6.46 -7.11
CA LEU A 62 -22.57 -6.71 -6.88
C LEU A 62 -21.94 -7.49 -8.04
N ALA A 63 -22.68 -8.43 -8.65
CA ALA A 63 -22.18 -9.20 -9.79
C ALA A 63 -21.87 -8.32 -11.00
N HIS A 64 -22.69 -7.31 -11.29
CA HIS A 64 -22.44 -6.37 -12.38
C HIS A 64 -21.23 -5.47 -12.12
N ILE A 65 -21.04 -5.04 -10.86
CA ILE A 65 -19.87 -4.27 -10.44
C ILE A 65 -18.60 -5.10 -10.61
N THR A 66 -18.60 -6.36 -10.14
CA THR A 66 -17.47 -7.28 -10.29
C THR A 66 -17.14 -7.56 -11.76
N MET A 67 -18.16 -7.85 -12.58
CA MET A 67 -17.97 -8.08 -14.02
C MET A 67 -17.40 -6.86 -14.75
N PHE A 68 -17.81 -5.66 -14.36
CA PHE A 68 -17.26 -4.43 -14.92
C PHE A 68 -15.81 -4.20 -14.50
N GLY A 69 -15.45 -4.48 -13.25
CA GLY A 69 -14.08 -4.43 -12.76
C GLY A 69 -13.13 -5.29 -13.61
N TRP A 70 -13.51 -6.55 -13.85
CA TRP A 70 -12.71 -7.44 -14.70
C TRP A 70 -12.53 -6.95 -16.15
N LEU A 71 -13.52 -6.25 -16.71
CA LEU A 71 -13.40 -5.69 -18.06
C LEU A 71 -12.42 -4.52 -18.12
N GLU A 72 -12.41 -3.65 -17.10
CA GLU A 72 -11.43 -2.55 -16.99
C GLU A 72 -10.01 -3.11 -16.80
N ASP A 73 -9.83 -4.13 -15.96
CA ASP A 73 -8.54 -4.81 -15.76
C ASP A 73 -8.00 -5.40 -17.08
N LYS A 74 -8.91 -5.99 -17.89
CA LYS A 74 -8.56 -6.53 -19.22
C LYS A 74 -8.21 -5.42 -20.21
N LYS A 75 -8.87 -4.27 -20.17
CA LYS A 75 -8.58 -3.11 -21.02
C LYS A 75 -7.22 -2.47 -20.68
N LEU A 76 -6.89 -2.39 -19.39
CA LEU A 76 -5.59 -1.95 -18.90
C LEU A 76 -4.48 -2.92 -19.33
N SER A 77 -4.78 -4.22 -19.33
CA SER A 77 -3.88 -5.26 -19.85
C SER A 77 -3.72 -5.20 -21.39
N SER A 78 -4.78 -4.87 -22.13
CA SER A 78 -4.81 -4.87 -23.61
C SER A 78 -4.22 -3.61 -24.25
N SER A 79 -4.18 -2.50 -23.51
CA SER A 79 -3.61 -1.22 -23.99
C SER A 79 -2.07 -1.19 -23.92
N SER A 80 -1.47 -2.29 -23.45
CA SER A 80 -0.01 -2.46 -23.32
C SER A 80 0.64 -3.21 -24.51
N SER A 81 -0.14 -3.64 -25.51
CA SER A 81 0.36 -4.46 -26.62
C SER A 81 0.36 -3.73 -27.96
N SER A 82 1.36 -2.87 -28.17
CA SER A 82 1.88 -2.55 -29.51
C SER A 82 3.39 -2.25 -29.44
N SER A 83 4.18 -3.32 -29.31
CA SER A 83 5.50 -3.48 -29.95
C SER A 83 6.18 -4.72 -29.36
N SER A 84 6.57 -5.61 -30.27
CA SER A 84 7.75 -6.48 -30.22
C SER A 84 8.16 -7.08 -28.88
N GLN A 85 8.03 -8.41 -28.78
CA GLN A 85 8.77 -9.33 -27.90
C GLN A 85 9.88 -8.67 -27.06
N LYS A 86 9.54 -8.19 -25.86
CA LYS A 86 10.47 -8.06 -24.76
C LYS A 86 9.90 -8.89 -23.63
N GLN A 87 10.70 -9.85 -23.16
CA GLN A 87 10.46 -10.64 -21.96
C GLN A 87 9.78 -9.75 -20.92
N SER A 88 8.54 -10.08 -20.52
CA SER A 88 7.84 -9.36 -19.47
C SER A 88 8.70 -9.49 -18.23
N LYS A 89 9.33 -8.39 -17.81
CA LYS A 89 10.10 -8.37 -16.59
C LYS A 89 9.17 -8.80 -15.46
N PRO A 90 9.57 -9.77 -14.62
CA PRO A 90 8.76 -10.19 -13.50
C PRO A 90 8.49 -8.99 -12.58
N PHE A 91 7.29 -8.93 -12.00
CA PHE A 91 6.91 -7.91 -11.02
C PHE A 91 7.12 -8.43 -9.59
N ALA A 92 7.16 -7.51 -8.64
CA ALA A 92 7.21 -7.84 -7.24
C ALA A 92 5.95 -8.58 -6.79
N VAL A 93 6.08 -9.44 -5.78
CA VAL A 93 4.95 -10.10 -5.12
C VAL A 93 5.13 -9.93 -3.61
N PHE A 94 4.16 -9.28 -2.98
CA PHE A 94 4.17 -9.06 -1.53
C PHE A 94 3.12 -9.95 -0.84
N LYS A 95 3.43 -10.44 0.37
CA LYS A 95 2.49 -11.30 1.11
C LYS A 95 1.34 -10.48 1.68
N LYS A 96 0.11 -10.81 1.31
CA LYS A 96 -1.11 -10.07 1.74
C LYS A 96 -1.50 -10.27 3.21
N THR A 97 -0.79 -11.12 3.96
CA THR A 97 -1.05 -11.41 5.38
C THR A 97 0.17 -11.08 6.24
N ARG A 98 0.20 -9.87 6.81
CA ARG A 98 1.18 -9.49 7.85
C ARG A 98 0.52 -8.65 8.92
N PHE A 99 0.22 -9.24 10.08
CA PHE A 99 0.17 -8.51 11.34
C PHE A 99 0.70 -9.39 12.47
N HIS A 100 2.01 -9.36 12.69
CA HIS A 100 2.54 -9.48 14.04
C HIS A 100 3.03 -8.10 14.41
N SER A 101 2.36 -7.49 15.38
CA SER A 101 2.78 -6.26 16.04
C SER A 101 4.28 -6.37 16.36
N SER A 102 5.09 -5.48 15.79
CA SER A 102 6.42 -5.22 16.30
C SER A 102 6.22 -4.57 17.67
N ALA A 103 6.08 -5.38 18.71
CA ALA A 103 6.12 -4.90 20.08
C ALA A 103 7.47 -4.21 20.26
N VAL A 104 7.45 -2.87 20.34
CA VAL A 104 8.63 -2.07 20.68
C VAL A 104 8.93 -2.32 22.16
N GLY A 105 9.58 -3.44 22.45
CA GLY A 105 9.74 -3.87 23.84
C GLY A 105 10.52 -5.16 24.10
N GLN A 106 11.23 -5.74 23.13
CA GLN A 106 12.10 -6.88 23.47
C GLN A 106 13.38 -6.42 24.16
N HIS A 107 13.46 -6.77 25.43
CA HIS A 107 14.58 -6.62 26.35
C HIS A 107 15.91 -7.06 25.73
N ALA A 108 16.78 -6.09 25.44
CA ALA A 108 18.21 -6.32 25.38
C ALA A 108 18.87 -5.50 26.50
N THR A 109 19.17 -6.16 27.61
CA THR A 109 19.97 -5.58 28.69
C THR A 109 21.39 -5.41 28.18
N VAL A 110 21.75 -4.21 27.76
CA VAL A 110 23.15 -3.84 27.48
C VAL A 110 23.63 -2.93 28.60
N THR A 111 24.27 -3.52 29.60
CA THR A 111 25.08 -2.80 30.59
C THR A 111 26.34 -2.27 29.92
N ASN A 112 26.43 -0.96 29.72
CA ASN A 112 27.70 -0.29 29.43
C ASN A 112 27.89 0.89 30.40
N ASN A 113 28.66 0.64 31.45
CA ASN A 113 29.30 1.67 32.26
C ASN A 113 30.47 2.26 31.45
N ARG A 114 30.33 3.51 31.00
CA ARG A 114 31.48 4.30 30.55
C ARG A 114 31.36 5.71 31.12
N LYS A 115 32.20 6.00 32.13
CA LYS A 115 32.48 7.36 32.61
C LYS A 115 33.39 8.03 31.59
N ASP A 116 32.88 9.04 30.90
CA ASP A 116 33.72 9.98 30.15
C ASP A 116 33.68 11.32 30.89
N ASN A 117 34.82 11.68 31.50
CA ASN A 117 35.09 13.01 32.03
C ASN A 117 35.58 13.88 30.87
N THR A 118 34.75 14.77 30.34
CA THR A 118 35.19 15.78 29.36
C THR A 118 34.64 17.14 29.71
N THR A 119 35.56 18.09 29.77
CA THR A 119 35.48 19.49 30.19
C THR A 119 34.37 20.26 29.47
N ALA A 120 33.52 20.92 30.24
CA ALA A 120 32.37 21.69 29.78
C ALA A 120 32.83 22.92 28.97
N ARG A 121 32.41 22.99 27.70
CA ARG A 121 32.18 24.27 27.03
C ARG A 121 30.75 24.70 27.34
N ASP A 122 30.57 25.96 27.70
CA ASP A 122 29.27 26.57 27.97
C ASP A 122 28.33 26.31 26.79
N SER A 123 27.34 25.46 27.05
CA SER A 123 26.30 25.14 26.09
C SER A 123 25.32 26.32 26.03
N PRO A 124 24.78 26.65 24.85
CA PRO A 124 23.71 27.65 24.75
C PRO A 124 22.55 27.25 25.69
N PRO A 125 21.78 28.24 26.21
CA PRO A 125 20.74 27.98 27.18
C PRO A 125 19.80 26.90 26.67
N SER A 126 19.59 25.85 27.47
CA SER A 126 18.71 24.75 27.08
C SER A 126 17.31 25.29 26.87
N ILE A 127 16.78 25.14 25.66
CA ILE A 127 15.36 25.37 25.40
C ILE A 127 14.59 24.44 26.33
N GLU A 128 13.80 25.00 27.26
CA GLU A 128 12.92 24.21 28.13
C GLU A 128 11.94 23.43 27.26
N GLN A 129 12.21 22.14 27.08
CA GLN A 129 11.29 21.24 26.42
C GLN A 129 10.21 20.86 27.44
N SER A 130 8.96 21.23 27.16
CA SER A 130 7.82 20.77 27.96
C SER A 130 7.61 19.29 27.72
N PHE A 131 7.45 18.56 28.82
CA PHE A 131 7.09 17.15 28.80
C PHE A 131 5.90 16.93 29.72
N SER A 132 4.70 16.98 29.14
CA SER A 132 3.45 16.76 29.89
C SER A 132 3.21 15.28 30.19
N PHE A 133 3.79 14.38 29.38
CA PHE A 133 3.59 12.93 29.47
C PHE A 133 4.84 12.21 29.96
N THR A 134 4.64 11.16 30.78
CA THR A 134 5.70 10.20 31.12
C THR A 134 6.20 9.45 29.88
N LYS A 135 7.39 8.84 29.97
CA LYS A 135 7.95 8.03 28.86
C LYS A 135 7.00 6.93 28.40
N LYS A 136 6.32 6.27 29.34
CA LYS A 136 5.36 5.19 29.06
C LYS A 136 4.13 5.72 28.33
N GLU A 137 3.60 6.86 28.76
CA GLU A 137 2.44 7.51 28.10
C GLU A 137 2.79 7.97 26.69
N GLN A 138 3.97 8.58 26.49
CA GLN A 138 4.43 8.97 25.14
C GLN A 138 4.50 7.78 24.18
N GLY A 139 5.06 6.65 24.65
CA GLY A 139 5.07 5.40 23.87
C GLY A 139 3.66 4.92 23.53
N THR A 140 2.77 4.90 24.54
CA THR A 140 1.37 4.47 24.37
C THR A 140 0.60 5.35 23.38
N ILE A 141 0.89 6.65 23.36
CA ILE A 141 0.24 7.60 22.45
C ILE A 141 0.72 7.36 21.01
N ILE A 142 2.04 7.22 20.79
CA ILE A 142 2.55 7.18 19.42
C ILE A 142 2.46 5.82 18.75
N GLU A 143 2.61 4.75 19.52
CA GLU A 143 2.79 3.41 18.96
C GLU A 143 1.62 3.03 18.04
N PRO A 144 0.35 3.37 18.36
CA PRO A 144 -0.75 3.25 17.42
C PRO A 144 -0.54 3.98 16.08
N PHE A 145 -0.05 5.23 16.10
CA PHE A 145 0.19 6.00 14.87
C PHE A 145 1.31 5.41 14.03
N ILE A 146 2.41 4.98 14.65
CA ILE A 146 3.52 4.35 13.92
C ILE A 146 3.07 3.01 13.33
N ASN A 147 2.32 2.20 14.08
CA ASN A 147 1.80 0.93 13.61
C ASN A 147 0.81 1.12 12.44
N LEU A 148 -0.04 2.15 12.51
CA LEU A 148 -0.95 2.50 11.41
C LEU A 148 -0.18 2.98 10.18
N ALA A 149 0.85 3.80 10.35
CA ALA A 149 1.70 4.24 9.25
C ALA A 149 2.49 3.08 8.64
N GLU A 150 3.05 2.17 9.46
CA GLU A 150 3.73 0.95 9.00
C GLU A 150 2.80 0.06 8.18
N ARG A 151 1.57 -0.13 8.67
CA ARG A 151 0.54 -0.84 7.93
C ARG A 151 0.19 -0.17 6.60
N ALA A 152 -0.06 1.14 6.60
CA ALA A 152 -0.40 1.88 5.39
C ALA A 152 0.73 1.82 4.36
N VAL A 153 1.99 1.94 4.80
CA VAL A 153 3.17 1.78 3.94
C VAL A 153 3.26 0.38 3.34
N TYR A 154 2.98 -0.67 4.13
CA TYR A 154 2.99 -2.03 3.61
C TYR A 154 1.85 -2.27 2.62
N ASP A 155 0.62 -1.88 2.98
CA ASP A 155 -0.56 -2.01 2.14
C ASP A 155 -0.39 -1.23 0.82
N PHE A 156 0.26 -0.05 0.87
CA PHE A 156 0.63 0.71 -0.33
C PHE A 156 1.56 -0.09 -1.26
N LEU A 157 2.58 -0.76 -0.74
CA LEU A 157 3.47 -1.60 -1.55
C LEU A 157 2.74 -2.78 -2.16
N VAL A 158 1.88 -3.45 -1.39
CA VAL A 158 1.04 -4.57 -1.85
C VAL A 158 0.08 -4.13 -2.96
N ASN A 159 -0.60 -3.00 -2.78
CA ASN A 159 -1.58 -2.48 -3.73
C ASN A 159 -0.94 -1.97 -5.04
N ASN A 160 0.38 -1.76 -5.04
CA ASN A 160 1.15 -1.29 -6.20
C ASN A 160 2.17 -2.35 -6.65
N GLU A 161 2.00 -3.62 -6.29
CA GLU A 161 2.97 -4.69 -6.57
C GLU A 161 3.18 -4.90 -8.09
N ASP A 162 2.11 -4.71 -8.87
CA ASP A 162 2.06 -4.86 -10.32
C ASP A 162 2.85 -3.78 -11.08
N ILE A 163 3.15 -2.65 -10.45
CA ILE A 163 3.93 -1.57 -11.07
C ILE A 163 5.39 -1.57 -10.64
N ILE A 164 5.76 -2.42 -9.67
CA ILE A 164 7.12 -2.51 -9.13
C ILE A 164 7.87 -3.66 -9.84
N PRO A 165 8.94 -3.38 -10.60
CA PRO A 165 9.74 -4.44 -11.21
C PRO A 165 10.46 -5.29 -10.15
N LEU A 166 10.49 -6.61 -10.34
CA LEU A 166 11.16 -7.54 -9.42
C LEU A 166 12.64 -7.21 -9.28
N GLU A 167 13.33 -6.81 -10.36
CA GLU A 167 14.76 -6.51 -10.29
C GLU A 167 15.07 -5.30 -9.40
N VAL A 168 14.12 -4.37 -9.27
CA VAL A 168 14.23 -3.22 -8.37
C VAL A 168 14.16 -3.67 -6.92
N VAL A 169 13.23 -4.57 -6.60
CA VAL A 169 13.09 -5.19 -5.28
C VAL A 169 14.32 -6.00 -4.91
N GLU A 170 14.81 -6.85 -5.82
CA GLU A 170 16.01 -7.67 -5.61
C GLU A 170 17.24 -6.80 -5.36
N SER A 171 17.48 -5.82 -6.25
CA SER A 171 18.61 -4.90 -6.10
C SER A 171 18.56 -4.11 -4.80
N PHE A 172 17.37 -3.73 -4.33
CA PHE A 172 17.23 -3.05 -3.05
C PHE A 172 17.45 -3.99 -1.86
N ALA A 173 16.86 -5.18 -1.89
CA ALA A 173 16.97 -6.18 -0.82
C ALA A 173 18.41 -6.63 -0.59
N ASP A 174 19.16 -6.86 -1.67
CA ASP A 174 20.57 -7.27 -1.63
C ASP A 174 21.50 -6.20 -1.03
N LYS A 175 21.11 -4.92 -1.08
CA LYS A 175 21.87 -3.80 -0.50
C LYS A 175 21.62 -3.64 1.00
N GLN A 176 20.54 -4.21 1.55
CA GLN A 176 20.18 -4.00 2.94
C GLN A 176 21.11 -4.75 3.89
N ARG A 177 21.35 -4.14 5.05
CA ARG A 177 22.09 -4.73 6.16
C ARG A 177 21.31 -4.50 7.46
N PRO A 178 20.68 -5.53 8.05
CA PRO A 178 20.66 -6.94 7.63
C PRO A 178 19.88 -7.18 6.31
N PRO A 179 20.10 -8.31 5.62
CA PRO A 179 19.34 -8.67 4.43
C PRO A 179 17.84 -8.76 4.71
N ILE A 180 17.04 -8.22 3.80
CA ILE A 180 15.58 -8.32 3.85
C ILE A 180 15.07 -9.33 2.80
N SER A 181 13.89 -9.87 3.03
CA SER A 181 13.21 -10.73 2.07
C SER A 181 12.61 -9.90 0.93
N LYS A 182 12.49 -10.52 -0.25
CA LYS A 182 11.92 -9.86 -1.45
C LYS A 182 10.45 -9.49 -1.29
N ASP A 183 9.72 -10.19 -0.45
CA ASP A 183 8.32 -9.91 -0.08
C ASP A 183 8.19 -8.89 1.07
N PHE A 184 9.32 -8.33 1.53
CA PHE A 184 9.43 -7.35 2.60
C PHE A 184 8.83 -7.81 3.95
N CYS A 185 8.62 -9.12 4.14
CA CYS A 185 7.99 -9.65 5.35
C CYS A 185 8.81 -9.42 6.63
N ASN A 186 10.12 -9.23 6.51
CA ASN A 186 11.01 -8.88 7.61
C ASN A 186 11.52 -7.43 7.54
N ALA A 187 11.00 -6.61 6.62
CA ALA A 187 11.35 -5.20 6.53
C ALA A 187 10.62 -4.39 7.61
N ASP A 188 11.31 -3.41 8.20
CA ASP A 188 10.72 -2.42 9.11
C ASP A 188 10.18 -1.20 8.35
N LEU A 189 9.42 -0.34 9.05
CA LEU A 189 8.90 0.90 8.50
C LEU A 189 9.96 1.77 7.79
N LEU A 190 11.15 1.93 8.38
CA LEU A 190 12.20 2.77 7.80
C LEU A 190 12.72 2.21 6.48
N CYS A 191 12.89 0.89 6.43
CA CYS A 191 13.30 0.16 5.24
C CYS A 191 12.27 0.30 4.12
N MET A 192 10.98 0.12 4.43
CA MET A 192 9.90 0.30 3.45
C MET A 192 9.81 1.75 2.95
N LEU A 193 9.95 2.75 3.84
CA LEU A 193 10.00 4.16 3.44
C LEU A 193 11.19 4.48 2.55
N ASN A 194 12.38 3.91 2.83
CA ASN A 194 13.55 4.09 1.98
C ASN A 194 13.31 3.50 0.58
N PHE A 195 12.71 2.32 0.49
CA PHE A 195 12.38 1.72 -0.80
C PHE A 195 11.43 2.61 -1.61
N ILE A 196 10.36 3.13 -1.00
CA ILE A 196 9.41 4.03 -1.67
C ILE A 196 10.13 5.31 -2.12
N LEU A 197 10.97 5.91 -1.27
CA LEU A 197 11.69 7.13 -1.60
C LEU A 197 12.70 6.95 -2.74
N GLU A 198 13.47 5.86 -2.74
CA GLU A 198 14.42 5.55 -3.81
C GLU A 198 13.73 5.30 -5.15
N ASN A 199 12.51 4.75 -5.10
CA ASN A 199 11.74 4.36 -6.27
C ASN A 199 10.51 5.24 -6.51
N ILE A 200 10.51 6.45 -5.96
CA ILE A 200 9.30 7.30 -5.89
C ILE A 200 8.71 7.59 -7.26
N THR A 201 9.57 7.70 -8.28
CA THR A 201 9.17 7.97 -9.66
C THR A 201 8.29 6.87 -10.27
N ILE A 202 8.40 5.62 -9.80
CA ILE A 202 7.53 4.51 -10.23
C ILE A 202 6.09 4.82 -9.83
N PHE A 203 5.89 5.15 -8.55
CA PHE A 203 4.60 5.44 -7.95
C PHE A 203 4.00 6.75 -8.47
N SER A 204 4.81 7.81 -8.60
CA SER A 204 4.35 9.11 -9.12
C SER A 204 3.86 9.02 -10.56
N LYS A 205 4.52 8.25 -11.43
CA LYS A 205 4.09 8.04 -12.83
C LYS A 205 2.71 7.38 -12.92
N LYS A 206 2.35 6.57 -11.93
CA LYS A 206 1.07 5.88 -11.84
C LYS A 206 0.04 6.64 -11.01
N SER A 207 0.38 7.84 -10.54
CA SER A 207 -0.48 8.65 -9.68
C SER A 207 -0.97 7.90 -8.43
N ALA A 208 -0.12 7.02 -7.89
CA ALA A 208 -0.45 6.16 -6.75
C ALA A 208 -0.65 6.93 -5.44
N PHE A 209 -0.17 8.16 -5.35
CA PHE A 209 -0.29 9.00 -4.15
C PHE A 209 -1.58 9.84 -4.14
N HIS A 210 -2.01 10.21 -2.94
CA HIS A 210 -3.26 10.90 -2.64
C HIS A 210 -3.03 12.14 -1.77
N GLY A 211 -4.13 12.88 -1.53
CA GLY A 211 -4.14 14.04 -0.63
C GLY A 211 -3.33 15.24 -1.11
N GLN A 212 -3.04 16.14 -0.17
CA GLN A 212 -2.34 17.40 -0.43
C GLN A 212 -0.90 17.20 -0.93
N TYR A 213 -0.27 16.10 -0.54
CA TYR A 213 1.12 15.78 -0.89
C TYR A 213 1.25 14.96 -2.17
N LYS A 214 0.15 14.66 -2.89
CA LYS A 214 0.18 13.87 -4.14
C LYS A 214 1.21 14.37 -5.17
N ALA A 215 1.38 15.68 -5.29
CA ALA A 215 2.30 16.29 -6.24
C ALA A 215 3.78 16.20 -5.80
N ASN A 216 4.04 16.17 -4.48
CA ASN A 216 5.38 16.07 -3.92
C ASN A 216 5.42 15.17 -2.67
N PRO A 217 5.20 13.85 -2.83
CA PRO A 217 5.13 12.92 -1.70
C PRO A 217 6.50 12.70 -1.04
N ALA A 218 7.60 12.98 -1.75
CA ALA A 218 8.95 12.83 -1.23
C ALA A 218 9.19 13.70 0.01
N GLU A 219 8.69 14.93 0.01
CA GLU A 219 8.86 15.89 1.10
C GLU A 219 8.27 15.36 2.41
N LEU A 220 7.00 14.95 2.36
CA LEU A 220 6.29 14.35 3.49
C LEU A 220 6.99 13.09 4.00
N LEU A 221 7.32 12.15 3.10
CA LEU A 221 7.92 10.88 3.48
C LEU A 221 9.34 11.05 4.05
N ILE A 222 10.13 12.01 3.54
CA ILE A 222 11.45 12.35 4.09
C ILE A 222 11.30 12.95 5.49
N ASP A 223 10.34 13.85 5.68
CA ASP A 223 10.14 14.52 6.96
C ASP A 223 9.65 13.55 8.04
N PHE A 224 8.64 12.74 7.71
CA PHE A 224 8.19 11.66 8.58
C PHE A 224 9.33 10.70 8.94
N LYS A 225 10.09 10.23 7.94
CA LYS A 225 11.25 9.35 8.16
C LYS A 225 12.26 9.95 9.13
N LYS A 226 12.61 11.24 8.98
CA LYS A 226 13.56 11.92 9.87
C LYS A 226 13.07 11.94 11.32
N ASN A 227 11.78 12.24 11.50
CA ASN A 227 11.16 12.36 12.82
C ASN A 227 11.02 10.99 13.54
N VAL A 228 10.84 9.89 12.80
CA VAL A 228 10.74 8.54 13.39
C VAL A 228 12.08 7.81 13.52
N ARG A 229 13.05 8.07 12.61
CA ARG A 229 14.37 7.38 12.56
C ARG A 229 15.18 7.49 13.84
N ASN A 230 15.31 8.71 14.37
CA ASN A 230 16.16 8.97 15.53
C ASN A 230 15.66 8.31 16.83
N LYS A 231 14.42 7.81 16.85
CA LYS A 231 13.77 7.33 18.08
C LYS A 231 13.43 5.84 18.01
N LEU A 232 13.07 5.31 16.83
CA LEU A 232 13.02 3.86 16.57
C LEU A 232 14.36 3.17 16.87
N ALA A 233 15.48 3.84 16.58
CA ALA A 233 16.82 3.33 16.84
C ALA A 233 17.23 3.29 18.34
N HIS A 234 16.53 4.00 19.23
CA HIS A 234 16.94 4.17 20.62
C HIS A 234 15.91 3.71 21.66
N GLY A 235 14.68 3.42 21.25
CA GLY A 235 13.56 3.04 22.11
C GLY A 235 13.20 4.12 23.12
N ILE A 236 11.93 4.52 23.20
CA ILE A 236 11.45 5.47 24.23
C ILE A 236 11.79 4.96 25.65
N VAL A 237 11.76 3.63 25.81
CA VAL A 237 11.93 2.92 27.08
C VAL A 237 13.41 2.62 27.42
N VAL A 238 14.28 2.42 26.43
CA VAL A 238 15.60 1.77 26.66
C VAL A 238 16.69 2.74 27.15
N SER A 239 16.64 4.03 26.80
CA SER A 239 17.75 4.96 27.10
C SER A 239 17.37 6.30 27.73
N GLY A 240 16.08 6.66 27.80
CA GLY A 240 15.63 7.97 28.28
C GLY A 240 16.00 9.17 27.41
N LYS A 241 16.92 9.02 26.44
CA LYS A 241 17.24 9.97 25.37
C LYS A 241 16.21 9.97 24.22
N GLY A 242 15.20 9.09 24.33
CA GLY A 242 14.14 8.86 23.35
C GLY A 242 12.84 9.65 23.55
N ARG A 243 12.73 10.56 24.52
CA ARG A 243 11.49 11.34 24.72
C ARG A 243 11.21 12.25 23.52
N TRP A 244 9.94 12.47 23.25
CA TRP A 244 9.48 13.61 22.45
C TRP A 244 9.04 14.72 23.38
N SER A 245 9.32 15.98 23.02
CA SER A 245 8.56 17.09 23.58
C SER A 245 7.10 16.95 23.16
N ASP A 246 6.19 17.60 23.88
CA ASP A 246 4.76 17.54 23.53
C ASP A 246 4.52 18.01 22.08
N HIS A 247 5.24 19.06 21.65
CA HIS A 247 5.25 19.52 20.26
C HIS A 247 5.73 18.44 19.28
N ALA A 248 6.83 17.76 19.58
CA ALA A 248 7.35 16.71 18.71
C ALA A 248 6.40 15.50 18.63
N LEU A 249 5.76 15.13 19.74
CA LEU A 249 4.76 14.06 19.81
C LEU A 249 3.54 14.39 18.96
N GLN A 250 3.02 15.62 19.08
CA GLN A 250 1.92 16.10 18.26
C GLN A 250 2.32 16.11 16.78
N HIS A 251 3.48 16.66 16.46
CA HIS A 251 3.96 16.79 15.09
C HIS A 251 4.14 15.43 14.42
N VAL A 252 4.76 14.44 15.08
CA VAL A 252 4.91 13.10 14.50
C VAL A 252 3.57 12.38 14.34
N SER A 253 2.59 12.63 15.21
CA SER A 253 1.24 12.07 15.09
C SER A 253 0.51 12.66 13.87
N ILE A 254 0.66 13.97 13.64
CA ILE A 254 0.12 14.64 12.46
C ILE A 254 0.79 14.10 11.19
N LEU A 255 2.12 14.03 11.15
CA LEU A 255 2.85 13.48 10.01
C LEU A 255 2.44 12.04 9.70
N ALA A 256 2.23 11.19 10.72
CA ALA A 256 1.75 9.83 10.52
C ALA A 256 0.38 9.81 9.82
N CYS A 257 -0.57 10.64 10.27
CA CYS A 257 -1.87 10.78 9.62
C CYS A 257 -1.74 11.28 8.18
N GLU A 258 -0.89 12.28 7.93
CA GLU A 258 -0.66 12.81 6.58
C GLU A 258 -0.04 11.74 5.66
N VAL A 259 0.89 10.93 6.17
CA VAL A 259 1.45 9.79 5.42
C VAL A 259 0.37 8.78 5.09
N ILE A 260 -0.50 8.43 6.04
CA ILE A 260 -1.61 7.50 5.82
C ILE A 260 -2.59 8.04 4.75
N ILE A 261 -2.84 9.34 4.72
CA ILE A 261 -3.71 9.97 3.71
C ILE A 261 -3.01 10.07 2.34
N CYS A 262 -1.68 10.19 2.33
CA CYS A 262 -0.90 10.36 1.12
C CYS A 262 -0.68 9.04 0.36
N LEU A 263 -0.61 7.92 1.06
CA LEU A 263 -0.47 6.58 0.52
C LEU A 263 -1.83 5.98 0.18
#